data_AF-A0A4Y1ZPW8-F1
#
_entry.id   AF-A0A4Y1ZPW8-F1
#
_cell.length_a   1.000
_cell.length_b   1.000
_cell.length_c   1.000
_cell.angle_alpha   90.00
_cell.angle_beta   90.00
_cell.angle_gamma   90.00
#
_symmetry.space_group_name_H-M   'P 1'
#
loop_
_entity.id
_entity.type
_entity.pdbx_description
1 polymer ?
#
loop_
_entity_poly.entity_id
_entity_poly.type
_entity_poly.pdbx_seq_one_letter_code
_entity_poly.pdbx_strand_id
1 'polypeptide(L)'
;AGIKCWVCRSDADPRCVDPFDNTTIPIFDCDTMKLPQYPGLKATMCRKIRQKVYGNWRFIRTCAFLGTPGEGTGNENHCTMRTGTYNVYFETCTCNSKDGCNSAVSIRMSCVTLLLTLLLIFKIKFLQSG
;
A
#
# COMPACT_ATOMS: atom_id res chain seq x y z
N ALA A 1 15.07 -15.79 -9.49
CA ALA A 1 13.66 -15.71 -9.08
C ALA A 1 13.30 -14.23 -8.98
N GLY A 2 12.17 -13.83 -9.57
CA GLY A 2 11.66 -12.46 -9.53
C GLY A 2 10.87 -12.16 -8.26
N ILE A 3 10.48 -10.88 -8.13
CA ILE A 3 9.67 -10.39 -7.02
C ILE A 3 8.23 -10.93 -7.11
N LYS A 4 7.61 -11.20 -5.97
CA LYS A 4 6.18 -11.52 -5.88
C LYS A 4 5.40 -10.38 -5.29
N CYS A 5 4.23 -10.07 -5.85
CA CYS A 5 3.42 -8.92 -5.45
C CYS A 5 1.95 -9.32 -5.27
N TRP A 6 1.21 -8.55 -4.49
CA TRP A 6 -0.25 -8.63 -4.53
C TRP A 6 -0.74 -8.06 -5.86
N VAL A 7 -1.59 -8.80 -6.57
CA VAL A 7 -2.17 -8.38 -7.85
C VAL A 7 -3.69 -8.50 -7.76
N CYS A 8 -4.37 -7.37 -7.60
CA CYS A 8 -5.81 -7.34 -7.39
C CYS A 8 -6.38 -5.93 -7.62
N ARG A 9 -7.71 -5.83 -7.75
CA ARG A 9 -8.43 -4.56 -7.80
C ARG A 9 -9.69 -4.61 -6.94
N SER A 10 -9.92 -3.60 -6.10
CA SER A 10 -11.04 -3.59 -5.16
C SER A 10 -12.41 -3.42 -5.83
N ASP A 11 -12.47 -3.00 -7.08
CA ASP A 11 -13.72 -2.93 -7.85
C ASP A 11 -14.11 -4.28 -8.50
N ALA A 12 -13.17 -5.22 -8.60
CA ALA A 12 -13.42 -6.58 -9.08
C ALA A 12 -13.45 -7.60 -7.93
N ASP A 13 -12.63 -7.40 -6.89
CA ASP A 13 -12.54 -8.25 -5.71
C ASP A 13 -12.50 -7.40 -4.44
N PRO A 14 -13.59 -7.38 -3.65
CA PRO A 14 -13.67 -6.60 -2.41
C PRO A 14 -12.60 -6.92 -1.38
N ARG A 15 -11.94 -8.09 -1.45
CA ARG A 15 -10.81 -8.43 -0.56
C ARG A 15 -9.59 -7.55 -0.79
N CYS A 16 -9.50 -6.90 -1.95
CA CYS A 16 -8.42 -5.99 -2.32
C CYS A 16 -8.59 -4.56 -1.76
N VAL A 17 -9.51 -4.33 -0.83
CA VAL A 17 -9.65 -3.01 -0.17
C VAL A 17 -8.42 -2.65 0.67
N ASP A 18 -8.46 -1.49 1.32
CA ASP A 18 -7.48 -1.06 2.31
C ASP A 18 -8.24 -0.68 3.60
N PRO A 19 -7.91 -1.25 4.77
CA PRO A 19 -6.81 -2.17 5.04
C PRO A 19 -6.90 -3.50 4.28
N PHE A 20 -5.74 -4.06 3.93
CA PHE A 20 -5.62 -5.26 3.11
C PHE A 20 -5.21 -6.46 3.95
N ASP A 21 -6.01 -7.52 3.88
CA ASP A 21 -5.71 -8.80 4.50
C ASP A 21 -4.93 -9.69 3.52
N ASN A 22 -3.63 -9.83 3.82
CA ASN A 22 -2.68 -10.59 3.00
C ASN A 22 -2.88 -12.11 3.02
N THR A 23 -3.81 -12.62 3.83
CA THR A 23 -4.17 -14.05 3.87
C THR A 23 -5.26 -14.41 2.87
N THR A 24 -5.96 -13.40 2.32
CA THR A 24 -7.21 -13.61 1.57
C THR A 24 -7.04 -13.75 0.07
N ILE A 25 -5.92 -13.27 -0.48
CA ILE A 25 -5.57 -13.32 -1.90
C ILE A 25 -4.20 -14.00 -1.97
N PRO A 26 -3.92 -14.88 -2.96
CA PRO A 26 -2.60 -15.47 -3.14
C PRO A 26 -1.60 -14.47 -3.75
N ILE A 27 -0.33 -14.60 -3.39
CA ILE A 27 0.71 -13.71 -3.91
C ILE A 27 1.07 -14.13 -5.33
N PHE A 28 1.26 -13.16 -6.22
CA PHE A 28 1.48 -13.40 -7.64
C PHE A 28 2.98 -13.26 -7.99
N ASP A 29 3.52 -14.19 -8.75
CA ASP A 29 4.90 -14.15 -9.25
C ASP A 29 5.03 -13.24 -10.48
N CYS A 30 5.68 -12.09 -10.32
CA CYS A 30 5.79 -11.08 -11.37
C CYS A 30 6.65 -11.50 -12.56
N ASP A 31 7.49 -12.54 -12.44
CA ASP A 31 8.25 -13.07 -13.59
C ASP A 31 7.32 -13.71 -14.64
N THR A 32 6.13 -14.16 -14.22
CA THR A 32 5.13 -14.77 -15.11
C THR A 32 4.34 -13.74 -15.92
N MET A 33 4.32 -12.47 -15.48
CA MET A 33 3.63 -11.39 -16.19
C MET A 33 4.49 -10.88 -17.34
N LYS A 34 3.94 -10.90 -18.56
CA LYS A 34 4.60 -10.38 -19.77
C LYS A 34 3.80 -9.22 -20.37
N LEU A 35 4.50 -8.23 -20.91
CA LEU A 35 3.90 -7.17 -21.71
C LEU A 35 4.17 -7.45 -23.19
N PRO A 36 3.16 -7.84 -23.99
CA PRO A 36 3.34 -8.14 -25.41
C PRO A 36 3.97 -6.99 -26.20
N GLN A 37 3.70 -5.75 -25.78
CA GLN A 37 4.18 -4.53 -26.42
C GLN A 37 5.65 -4.23 -26.11
N TYR A 38 6.21 -4.83 -25.04
CA TYR A 38 7.59 -4.61 -24.59
C TYR A 38 8.26 -5.96 -24.27
N PRO A 39 8.64 -6.74 -25.30
CA PRO A 39 9.28 -8.04 -25.11
C PRO A 39 10.56 -7.90 -24.29
N GLY A 40 10.74 -8.80 -23.31
CA GLY A 40 11.93 -8.82 -22.44
C GLY A 40 11.89 -7.85 -21.25
N LEU A 41 10.96 -6.89 -21.22
CA LEU A 41 10.77 -6.03 -20.05
C LEU A 41 10.23 -6.85 -18.87
N LYS A 42 10.92 -6.77 -17.72
CA LYS A 42 10.56 -7.50 -16.50
C LYS A 42 9.98 -6.57 -15.46
N ALA A 43 8.98 -7.05 -14.73
CA ALA A 43 8.52 -6.36 -13.54
C ALA A 43 9.46 -6.64 -12.37
N THR A 44 10.05 -5.57 -11.82
CA THR A 44 11.09 -5.64 -10.78
C THR A 44 10.65 -5.06 -9.45
N MET A 45 9.43 -4.54 -9.37
CA MET A 45 8.87 -3.89 -8.19
C MET A 45 7.38 -4.21 -8.06
N CYS A 46 6.84 -4.00 -6.87
CA CYS A 46 5.40 -3.94 -6.65
C CYS A 46 4.91 -2.50 -6.72
N ARG A 47 3.62 -2.33 -7.06
CA ARG A 47 2.92 -1.06 -7.03
C ARG A 47 1.59 -1.19 -6.28
N LYS A 48 1.29 -0.17 -5.48
CA LYS A 48 -0.04 0.08 -4.91
C LYS A 48 -0.54 1.41 -5.45
N ILE A 49 -1.79 1.42 -5.89
CA ILE A 49 -2.49 2.60 -6.37
C ILE A 49 -3.75 2.75 -5.53
N ARG A 50 -3.94 3.94 -4.96
CA ARG A 50 -5.21 4.36 -4.38
C ARG A 50 -5.78 5.45 -5.28
N GLN A 51 -6.91 5.17 -5.89
CA GLN A 51 -7.54 6.11 -6.80
C GLN A 51 -8.98 6.42 -6.39
N LYS A 52 -9.43 7.64 -6.61
CA LYS A 52 -10.83 8.05 -6.45
C LYS A 52 -11.34 8.49 -7.81
N VAL A 53 -12.39 7.83 -8.31
CA VAL A 53 -12.98 8.14 -9.62
C VAL A 53 -14.49 8.25 -9.43
N TYR A 54 -15.07 9.40 -9.83
CA TYR A 54 -16.49 9.72 -9.62
C TYR A 54 -16.98 9.48 -8.18
N GLY A 55 -16.19 9.91 -7.20
CA GLY A 55 -16.54 9.78 -5.77
C GLY A 55 -16.16 8.44 -5.14
N ASN A 56 -15.89 7.39 -5.94
CA ASN A 56 -15.65 6.04 -5.44
C ASN A 56 -14.15 5.73 -5.32
N TRP A 57 -13.72 5.30 -4.14
CA TRP A 57 -12.35 4.83 -3.91
C TRP A 57 -12.15 3.43 -4.49
N ARG A 58 -10.99 3.23 -5.11
CA ARG A 58 -10.53 1.94 -5.61
C ARG A 58 -9.07 1.75 -5.25
N PHE A 59 -8.73 0.53 -4.88
CA PHE A 59 -7.37 0.11 -4.59
C PHE A 59 -6.94 -0.89 -5.64
N ILE A 60 -5.79 -0.64 -6.24
CA ILE A 60 -5.21 -1.48 -7.28
C ILE A 60 -3.81 -1.86 -6.83
N ARG A 61 -3.53 -3.15 -6.84
CA ARG A 61 -2.20 -3.71 -6.56
C ARG A 61 -1.73 -4.45 -7.81
N THR A 62 -0.49 -4.25 -8.21
CA THR A 62 0.06 -4.83 -9.44
C THR A 62 1.57 -4.99 -9.36
N CYS A 63 2.12 -5.88 -10.19
CA CYS A 63 3.52 -5.85 -10.58
C CYS A 63 3.82 -4.56 -11.36
N ALA A 64 5.00 -3.98 -11.17
CA ALA A 64 5.43 -2.75 -11.82
C ALA A 64 6.65 -3.00 -12.70
N PHE A 65 6.49 -2.69 -13.99
CA PHE A 65 7.53 -2.83 -15.03
C PHE A 65 8.44 -1.60 -15.15
N LEU A 66 7.97 -0.44 -14.68
CA LEU A 66 8.64 0.84 -14.84
C LEU A 66 8.54 1.66 -13.55
N GLY A 67 9.47 2.60 -13.41
CA GLY A 67 9.59 3.49 -12.25
C GLY A 67 10.76 3.10 -11.37
N THR A 68 10.80 3.67 -10.17
CA THR A 68 11.84 3.47 -9.16
C THR A 68 11.18 3.34 -7.78
N PRO A 69 11.77 2.63 -6.81
CA PRO A 69 11.20 2.49 -5.47
C PRO A 69 10.98 3.85 -4.78
N GLY A 70 9.90 3.95 -4.00
CA GLY A 70 9.51 5.20 -3.33
C GLY A 70 9.23 6.33 -4.30
N GLU A 71 8.68 6.02 -5.48
CA GLU A 71 8.44 6.95 -6.58
C GLU A 71 9.68 7.82 -6.94
N GLY A 72 10.88 7.23 -6.82
CA GLY A 72 12.15 7.89 -7.14
C GLY A 72 12.90 8.49 -5.96
N THR A 73 12.31 8.49 -4.78
CA THR A 73 12.98 8.93 -3.55
C THR A 73 13.82 7.84 -2.90
N GLY A 74 13.59 6.57 -3.26
CA GLY A 74 14.18 5.40 -2.57
C GLY A 74 13.53 5.08 -1.21
N ASN A 75 12.71 5.97 -0.65
CA ASN A 75 11.91 5.69 0.54
C ASN A 75 10.58 5.06 0.13
N GLU A 76 10.42 3.75 0.30
CA GLU A 76 9.21 3.01 -0.13
C GLU A 76 7.91 3.44 0.58
N ASN A 77 8.00 4.20 1.68
CA ASN A 77 6.84 4.82 2.32
C ASN A 77 6.39 6.10 1.62
N HIS A 78 7.20 6.62 0.69
CA HIS A 78 6.84 7.78 -0.12
C HIS A 78 5.91 7.36 -1.25
N CYS A 79 4.75 8.00 -1.29
CA CYS A 79 3.76 7.83 -2.35
C CYS A 79 3.53 9.19 -3.03
N THR A 80 3.43 9.16 -4.36
CA THR A 80 3.14 10.37 -5.14
C THR A 80 1.64 10.50 -5.35
N MET A 81 1.08 11.60 -4.88
CA MET A 81 -0.32 11.97 -5.09
C MET A 81 -0.45 12.87 -6.33
N ARG A 82 -1.32 12.48 -7.27
CA ARG A 82 -1.71 13.29 -8.43
C ARG A 82 -3.20 13.54 -8.38
N THR A 83 -3.61 14.78 -8.63
CA THR A 83 -5.01 15.21 -8.63
C THR A 83 -5.38 15.70 -10.02
N GLY A 84 -6.52 15.23 -10.53
CA GLY A 84 -7.10 15.68 -11.80
C GLY A 84 -8.31 16.59 -11.61
N THR A 85 -8.97 16.94 -12.72
CA THR A 85 -10.27 17.60 -12.70
C THR A 85 -11.36 16.63 -12.21
N TYR A 86 -12.51 17.15 -11.75
CA TYR A 86 -13.68 16.35 -11.34
C TYR A 86 -13.46 15.35 -10.19
N ASN A 87 -12.78 15.75 -9.11
CA ASN A 87 -12.56 14.91 -7.91
C ASN A 87 -11.84 13.58 -8.20
N VAL A 88 -10.96 13.58 -9.20
CA VAL A 88 -10.11 12.44 -9.53
C VAL A 88 -8.80 12.54 -8.74
N TYR A 89 -8.51 11.53 -7.94
CA TYR A 89 -7.27 11.45 -7.15
C TYR A 89 -6.56 10.14 -7.49
N PHE A 90 -5.24 10.15 -7.58
CA PHE A 90 -4.42 8.98 -7.88
C PHE A 90 -3.11 9.01 -7.09
N GLU A 91 -3.02 8.17 -6.06
CA GLU A 91 -1.84 8.02 -5.21
C GLU A 91 -1.13 6.74 -5.64
N THR A 92 0.15 6.85 -5.98
CA THR A 92 0.97 5.70 -6.38
C THR A 92 2.11 5.52 -5.41
N CYS A 93 2.34 4.28 -5.00
CA CYS A 93 3.53 3.88 -4.26
C CYS A 93 4.19 2.70 -5.00
N THR A 94 5.52 2.72 -5.07
CA THR A 94 6.36 1.64 -5.62
C THR A 94 7.35 1.14 -4.58
N CYS A 95 7.58 -0.16 -4.56
CA CYS A 95 8.49 -0.80 -3.61
C CYS A 95 9.10 -2.07 -4.20
N ASN A 96 10.29 -2.45 -3.75
CA ASN A 96 10.97 -3.69 -4.12
C ASN A 96 11.82 -4.32 -3.01
N SER A 97 11.70 -3.83 -1.76
CA SER A 97 12.46 -4.33 -0.61
C SER A 97 12.19 -5.79 -0.26
N LYS A 98 11.00 -6.31 -0.57
CA LYS A 98 10.59 -7.69 -0.32
C LYS A 98 9.37 -8.09 -1.14
N ASP A 99 9.13 -9.40 -1.22
CA ASP A 99 7.87 -9.96 -1.71
C ASP A 99 6.69 -9.37 -0.92
N GLY A 100 5.65 -8.95 -1.64
CA GLY A 100 4.40 -8.45 -1.07
C GLY A 100 4.53 -7.09 -0.38
N CYS A 101 5.57 -6.29 -0.69
CA CYS A 101 5.77 -4.95 -0.11
C CYS A 101 4.60 -3.97 -0.39
N ASN A 102 3.75 -4.24 -1.39
CA ASN A 102 2.55 -3.47 -1.72
C ASN A 102 1.30 -3.85 -0.91
N SER A 103 1.47 -4.48 0.27
CA SER A 103 0.39 -4.73 1.23
C SER A 103 -0.15 -3.42 1.85
N ALA A 104 -1.08 -3.52 2.80
CA ALA A 104 -1.38 -2.36 3.64
C ALA A 104 -0.14 -1.95 4.46
N VAL A 105 -0.03 -0.65 4.72
CA VAL A 105 0.97 -0.12 5.65
C VAL A 105 0.60 -0.67 7.03
N SER A 106 1.47 -1.48 7.62
CA SER A 106 1.26 -1.96 8.99
C SER A 106 1.46 -0.77 9.93
N ILE A 107 0.37 -0.30 10.55
CA ILE A 107 0.47 0.62 11.68
C ILE A 107 1.07 -0.18 12.83
N ARG A 108 2.39 -0.09 13.00
CA ARG A 108 3.06 -0.67 14.17
C ARG A 108 2.80 0.24 15.37
N MET A 109 1.79 -0.09 16.16
CA MET A 109 1.56 0.58 17.43
C MET A 109 2.66 0.18 18.41
N SER A 110 3.43 1.15 18.91
CA SER A 110 4.46 0.87 19.92
C SER A 110 3.80 0.61 21.29
N CYS A 111 4.16 -0.50 21.95
CA CYS A 111 3.68 -0.79 23.30
C CYS A 111 4.00 0.34 24.29
N VAL A 112 5.11 1.05 24.09
CA VAL A 112 5.52 2.20 24.92
C VAL A 112 4.50 3.34 24.79
N THR A 113 4.05 3.64 23.56
CA THR A 113 3.03 4.68 23.35
C THR A 113 1.68 4.32 23.97
N LEU A 114 1.32 3.02 23.98
CA LEU A 114 0.10 2.55 24.63
C LEU A 114 0.18 2.68 26.17
N LEU A 115 1.33 2.32 26.77
CA LEU A 115 1.55 2.45 28.21
C LEU A 115 1.55 3.92 28.66
N LEU A 116 2.21 4.80 27.92
CA LEU A 116 2.25 6.23 28.24
C LEU A 116 0.87 6.88 28.17
N THR A 117 0.06 6.55 27.15
CA THR A 117 -1.31 7.04 27.04
C THR A 117 -2.21 6.55 28.18
N LEU A 118 -2.07 5.28 28.59
CA LEU A 118 -2.77 4.74 29.76
C LEU A 118 -2.37 5.45 31.07
N LEU A 119 -1.08 5.70 31.28
CA LEU A 119 -0.58 6.42 32.47
C LEU A 119 -1.07 7.88 32.51
N LEU A 120 -1.12 8.55 31.35
CA LEU A 120 -1.69 9.89 31.21
C LEU A 120 -3.18 9.92 31.57
N ILE A 121 -3.96 8.95 31.07
CA ILE A 121 -5.39 8.82 31.41
C ILE A 121 -5.57 8.58 32.92
N PHE A 122 -4.76 7.71 33.53
CA PHE A 122 -4.79 7.46 34.96
C PHE A 122 -4.48 8.72 35.79
N LYS A 123 -3.44 9.47 35.39
CA LYS A 123 -3.08 10.75 36.02
C LYS A 123 -4.22 11.77 35.95
N ILE A 124 -4.85 11.94 34.79
CA ILE A 124 -5.96 12.89 34.60
C ILE A 124 -7.14 12.50 35.50
N LYS A 125 -7.52 11.21 35.54
CA LYS A 125 -8.59 10.75 36.42
C LYS A 125 -8.27 10.96 37.90
N PHE A 126 -7.02 10.72 38.32
CA PHE A 126 -6.60 10.95 39.70
C PHE A 126 -6.69 12.43 40.09
N LEU A 127 -6.28 13.35 39.21
CA LEU A 127 -6.39 14.80 39.42
C LEU A 127 -7.83 15.33 39.48
N GLN A 128 -8.78 14.63 38.85
CA GLN A 128 -10.21 15.00 38.88
C GLN A 128 -10.97 14.40 40.08
N SER A 129 -10.33 13.53 40.85
CA SER A 129 -10.94 12.81 41.98
C SER A 129 -10.58 13.41 43.35
N GLY A 130 -9.77 14.47 43.37
CA GLY A 130 -9.30 15.16 44.58
C GLY A 130 -9.77 16.59 44.66
#